data_AF-A0A2U8HPN9-F1
#
_entry.id   AF-A0A2U8HPN9-F1
#
_cell.length_a   1.000
_cell.length_b   1.000
_cell.length_c   1.000
_cell.angle_alpha   90.00
_cell.angle_beta   90.00
_cell.angle_gamma   90.00
#
_symmetry.space_group_name_H-M   'P 1'
#
loop_
_entity.id
_entity.type
_entity.pdbx_description
1 polymer ?
#
loop_
_entity_poly.entity_id
_entity_poly.type
_entity_poly.pdbx_seq_one_letter_code
_entity_poly.pdbx_strand_id
1 'polypeptide(L)'
;MPYEGRRACLIYSWASIFRAEGLEPEFAKTVTAEERPDLFEHLLDTAAAAALLGYQDASTIRKFVASGQIGPEAYLTFGRRGVYRFRPGALEPLRKASLRGRIV
;
A
#
# COMPACT_ATOMS: atom_id res chain seq x y z
N MET A 1 13.31 11.32 2.02
CA MET A 1 12.63 10.35 2.91
C MET A 1 11.16 10.31 2.53
N PRO A 2 10.66 9.27 1.83
CA PRO A 2 9.25 9.17 1.45
C PRO A 2 8.43 8.20 2.32
N TYR A 3 9.03 7.60 3.35
CA TYR A 3 8.51 6.45 4.09
C TYR A 3 7.35 6.72 5.06
N GLU A 4 6.77 7.92 5.03
CA GLU A 4 5.92 8.38 6.14
C GLU A 4 4.48 8.70 5.77
N GLY A 5 4.04 8.60 4.51
CA GLY A 5 2.68 9.01 4.13
C GLY A 5 1.59 8.47 5.08
N ARG A 6 1.46 7.15 5.22
CA ARG A 6 0.42 6.51 6.07
C ARG A 6 0.85 6.20 7.50
N ARG A 7 2.16 6.13 7.79
CA ARG A 7 2.68 5.93 9.16
C ARG A 7 2.77 7.25 9.93
N ALA A 8 2.90 8.37 9.22
CA ALA A 8 2.94 9.71 9.79
C ALA A 8 1.58 10.41 9.72
N CYS A 9 0.47 9.69 9.87
CA CYS A 9 -0.84 10.30 10.16
C CYS A 9 -0.81 11.23 11.39
N LEU A 10 0.27 11.18 12.19
CA LEU A 10 0.58 12.10 13.28
C LEU A 10 1.14 13.46 12.80
N ILE A 11 1.79 13.51 11.64
CA ILE A 11 2.45 14.70 11.08
C ILE A 11 1.63 15.28 9.91
N TYR A 12 0.90 14.45 9.16
CA TYR A 12 0.10 14.86 8.00
C TYR A 12 -1.36 14.41 8.11
N SER A 13 -2.29 15.25 7.65
CA SER A 13 -3.71 14.90 7.53
C SER A 13 -3.96 13.89 6.40
N TRP A 14 -4.99 13.04 6.55
CA TRP A 14 -5.40 12.07 5.52
C TRP A 14 -5.62 12.69 4.14
N ALA A 15 -6.25 13.88 4.08
CA ALA A 15 -6.42 14.60 2.82
C ALA A 15 -5.09 14.95 2.13
N SER A 16 -4.02 15.21 2.90
CA SER A 16 -2.69 15.46 2.35
C SER A 16 -2.04 14.17 1.85
N ILE A 17 -2.20 13.08 2.59
CA ILE A 17 -1.72 11.74 2.21
C ILE A 17 -2.38 11.29 0.90
N PHE A 18 -3.71 11.38 0.82
CA PHE A 18 -4.49 11.00 -0.35
C PHE A 18 -4.14 11.81 -1.60
N ARG A 19 -3.94 13.13 -1.46
CA ARG A 19 -3.48 13.97 -2.57
C ARG A 19 -2.09 13.55 -3.06
N ALA A 20 -1.16 13.23 -2.15
CA ALA A 20 0.16 12.73 -2.51
C ALA A 20 0.09 11.35 -3.19
N GLU A 21 -0.90 10.52 -2.84
CA GLU A 21 -1.19 9.23 -3.48
C GLU A 21 -1.95 9.37 -4.81
N GLY A 22 -2.36 10.58 -5.18
CA GLY A 22 -2.97 10.90 -6.48
C GLY A 22 -4.49 10.75 -6.53
N LEU A 23 -5.16 10.68 -5.37
CA LEU A 23 -6.61 10.85 -5.29
C LEU A 23 -7.00 12.26 -5.71
N GLU A 24 -8.19 12.38 -6.30
CA GLU A 24 -8.73 13.66 -6.74
C GLU A 24 -8.85 14.61 -5.52
N PRO A 25 -8.41 15.88 -5.63
CA PRO A 25 -8.33 16.79 -4.48
C PRO A 25 -9.62 17.01 -3.69
N GLU A 26 -10.77 17.09 -4.36
CA GLU A 26 -12.06 17.24 -3.67
C GLU A 26 -12.44 15.94 -2.97
N PHE A 27 -12.34 14.80 -3.66
CA PHE A 27 -12.57 13.48 -3.06
C PHE A 27 -11.67 13.24 -1.83
N ALA A 28 -10.39 13.61 -1.91
CA ALA A 28 -9.44 13.46 -0.82
C ALA A 28 -9.79 14.26 0.45
N LYS A 29 -10.55 15.35 0.31
CA LYS A 29 -10.99 16.18 1.45
C LYS A 29 -12.28 15.66 2.08
N THR A 30 -13.17 15.09 1.28
CA THR A 30 -14.52 14.74 1.72
C THR A 30 -14.66 13.29 2.16
N VAL A 31 -13.81 12.40 1.64
CA VAL A 31 -13.91 10.97 1.93
C VAL A 31 -13.68 10.67 3.41
N THR A 32 -14.53 9.84 4.00
CA THR A 32 -14.45 9.44 5.40
C THR A 32 -14.16 7.95 5.55
N ALA A 33 -13.72 7.56 6.76
CA ALA A 33 -13.49 6.15 7.10
C ALA A 33 -14.78 5.32 7.15
N GLU A 34 -15.94 5.95 7.32
CA GLU A 34 -17.24 5.27 7.29
C GLU A 34 -17.63 4.89 5.86
N GLU A 35 -17.40 5.79 4.91
CA GLU A 35 -17.72 5.57 3.49
C GLU A 35 -16.72 4.64 2.80
N ARG A 36 -15.43 4.80 3.11
CA ARG A 36 -14.32 4.10 2.46
C ARG A 36 -13.26 3.65 3.47
N PRO A 37 -13.60 2.74 4.40
CA PRO A 37 -12.68 2.28 5.44
C PRO A 37 -11.38 1.72 4.86
N ASP A 38 -11.45 1.10 3.67
CA ASP A 38 -10.33 0.54 2.94
C ASP A 38 -9.22 1.55 2.64
N LEU A 39 -9.57 2.82 2.42
CA LEU A 39 -8.59 3.88 2.14
C LEU A 39 -7.81 4.28 3.39
N PHE A 40 -8.36 4.06 4.59
CA PHE A 40 -7.78 4.44 5.88
C PHE A 40 -7.02 3.29 6.56
N GLU A 41 -6.97 2.11 5.93
CA GLU A 41 -6.17 0.99 6.40
C GLU A 41 -4.66 1.31 6.42
N HIS A 42 -3.93 0.58 7.25
CA HIS A 42 -2.47 0.60 7.23
C HIS A 42 -1.93 -0.15 6.01
N LEU A 43 -1.87 0.55 4.89
CA LEU A 43 -1.38 0.02 3.61
C LEU A 43 0.10 0.31 3.40
N LEU A 44 0.81 -0.66 2.84
CA LEU A 44 2.22 -0.57 2.47
C LEU A 44 2.38 0.04 1.09
N ASP A 45 3.44 0.82 0.90
CA ASP A 45 3.88 1.17 -0.45
C ASP A 45 4.55 -0.03 -1.15
N THR A 46 4.88 0.13 -2.43
CA THR A 46 5.50 -0.94 -3.23
C THR A 46 6.86 -1.40 -2.67
N ALA A 47 7.64 -0.49 -2.07
CA ALA A 47 8.96 -0.83 -1.52
C ALA A 47 8.84 -1.59 -0.21
N ALA A 48 7.95 -1.16 0.68
CA ALA A 48 7.64 -1.85 1.93
C ALA A 48 7.00 -3.22 1.68
N ALA A 49 6.13 -3.34 0.67
CA ALA A 49 5.61 -4.63 0.22
C ALA A 49 6.73 -5.55 -0.29
N ALA A 50 7.69 -5.03 -1.05
CA ALA A 50 8.84 -5.79 -1.50
C ALA A 50 9.67 -6.30 -0.33
N ALA A 51 9.99 -5.42 0.64
CA ALA A 51 10.71 -5.79 1.85
C ALA A 51 9.97 -6.88 2.65
N LEU A 52 8.66 -6.74 2.85
CA LEU A 52 7.83 -7.72 3.54
C LEU A 52 7.89 -9.10 2.86
N LEU A 53 7.83 -9.13 1.53
CA LEU A 53 7.88 -10.38 0.76
C LEU A 53 9.30 -10.95 0.60
N GLY A 54 10.34 -10.20 0.98
CA GLY A 54 11.74 -10.61 0.87
C GLY A 54 12.38 -10.32 -0.49
N TYR A 55 11.94 -9.26 -1.16
CA TYR A 55 12.52 -8.76 -2.40
C TYR A 55 13.17 -7.39 -2.15
N GLN A 56 14.37 -7.20 -2.71
CA GLN A 56 15.05 -5.90 -2.65
C GLN A 56 14.54 -4.94 -3.73
N ASP A 57 14.10 -5.48 -4.87
CA ASP A 57 13.58 -4.68 -5.98
C ASP A 57 12.06 -4.56 -5.94
N ALA A 58 11.57 -3.34 -5.73
CA ALA A 58 10.15 -2.98 -5.75
C ALA A 58 9.48 -3.20 -7.13
N SER A 59 10.23 -3.23 -8.23
CA SER A 59 9.68 -3.52 -9.56
C SER A 59 9.07 -4.93 -9.62
N THR A 60 9.61 -5.86 -8.84
CA THR A 60 9.13 -7.24 -8.74
C THR A 60 7.66 -7.30 -8.31
N ILE A 61 7.26 -6.44 -7.37
CA ILE A 61 5.89 -6.41 -6.85
C ILE A 61 4.91 -5.98 -7.95
N ARG A 62 5.28 -5.02 -8.78
CA ARG A 62 4.45 -4.59 -9.92
C ARG A 62 4.31 -5.73 -10.95
N LYS A 63 5.36 -6.51 -11.17
CA LYS A 63 5.29 -7.69 -12.04
C LYS A 63 4.33 -8.74 -11.48
N PHE A 64 4.32 -8.96 -10.17
CA PHE A 64 3.40 -9.90 -9.52
C PHE A 64 1.94 -9.46 -9.58
N VAL A 65 1.69 -8.16 -9.48
CA VAL A 65 0.35 -7.61 -9.74
C VAL A 65 -0.04 -7.85 -11.21
N ALA A 66 0.85 -7.51 -12.16
CA ALA A 66 0.58 -7.67 -13.58
C ALA A 66 0.38 -9.13 -14.02
N SER A 67 1.07 -10.08 -13.37
CA SER A 67 0.93 -11.52 -13.64
C SER A 67 -0.20 -12.20 -12.88
N GLY A 68 -0.91 -11.47 -12.00
CA GLY A 68 -1.99 -12.00 -11.17
C GLY A 68 -1.53 -12.85 -9.97
N GLN A 69 -0.24 -12.86 -9.65
CA GLN A 69 0.28 -13.54 -8.46
C GLN A 69 -0.10 -12.82 -7.16
N ILE A 70 -0.27 -11.49 -7.22
CA ILE A 70 -0.90 -10.71 -6.14
C ILE A 70 -2.32 -10.38 -6.63
N GLY A 71 -3.31 -10.96 -5.96
CA GLY A 71 -4.72 -10.75 -6.28
C GLY A 71 -5.21 -9.33 -5.93
N PRO A 72 -6.31 -8.88 -6.55
CA PRO A 72 -6.87 -7.54 -6.35
C PRO A 72 -7.31 -7.27 -4.91
N GLU A 73 -7.57 -8.31 -4.11
CA GLU A 73 -7.87 -8.21 -2.68
C GLU A 73 -6.66 -7.76 -1.85
N ALA A 74 -5.43 -7.98 -2.34
CA ALA A 74 -4.21 -7.67 -1.61
C ALA A 74 -3.72 -6.23 -1.82
N TYR A 75 -4.35 -5.45 -2.69
CA TYR A 75 -3.96 -4.07 -2.93
C TYR A 75 -5.14 -3.14 -3.25
N LEU A 76 -4.84 -1.86 -3.21
CA LEU A 76 -5.66 -0.77 -3.70
C LEU A 76 -4.86 0.05 -4.70
N THR A 77 -5.55 0.60 -5.68
CA THR A 77 -4.95 1.50 -6.67
C THR A 77 -5.41 2.92 -6.39
N PHE A 78 -4.43 3.80 -6.21
CA PHE A 78 -4.64 5.22 -5.95
C PHE A 78 -4.34 6.03 -7.21
N GLY A 79 -5.29 6.92 -7.52
CA GLY A 79 -5.22 7.83 -8.66
C GLY A 79 -5.18 7.15 -10.03
N ARG A 80 -5.13 7.98 -11.07
CA ARG A 80 -4.98 7.50 -12.47
C ARG A 80 -3.55 7.04 -12.81
N ARG A 81 -2.58 7.34 -11.93
CA ARG A 81 -1.15 7.04 -12.13
C ARG A 81 -0.76 5.64 -11.66
N GLY A 82 -1.70 4.82 -11.17
CA GLY A 82 -1.41 3.43 -10.80
C GLY A 82 -0.54 3.30 -9.56
N VAL A 83 -0.79 4.13 -8.54
CA VAL A 83 -0.08 4.01 -7.26
C VAL A 83 -0.66 2.84 -6.49
N TYR A 84 0.11 1.77 -6.34
CA TYR A 84 -0.31 0.59 -5.59
C TYR A 84 -0.02 0.73 -4.10
N ARG A 85 -1.01 0.35 -3.30
CA ARG A 85 -0.93 0.26 -1.84
C ARG A 85 -1.41 -1.11 -1.40
N PHE A 86 -0.63 -1.80 -0.58
CA PHE A 86 -0.82 -3.22 -0.30
C PHE A 86 -1.26 -3.48 1.13
N ARG A 87 -2.16 -4.44 1.31
CA ARG A 87 -2.62 -4.89 2.62
C ARG A 87 -1.59 -5.88 3.20
N PRO A 88 -0.97 -5.60 4.36
CA PRO A 88 0.02 -6.50 4.96
C PRO A 88 -0.50 -7.93 5.15
N GLY A 89 -1.69 -8.08 5.76
CA GLY A 89 -2.26 -9.39 6.06
C GLY A 89 -2.57 -10.23 4.82
N ALA A 90 -2.89 -9.60 3.68
CA ALA A 90 -3.09 -10.31 2.42
C ALA A 90 -1.76 -10.67 1.71
N LEU A 91 -0.67 -9.94 2.01
CA LEU A 91 0.66 -10.22 1.48
C LEU A 91 1.44 -11.26 2.28
N GLU A 92 1.20 -11.36 3.60
CA GLU A 92 1.91 -12.29 4.49
C GLU A 92 1.96 -13.74 3.98
N PRO A 93 0.89 -14.34 3.42
CA PRO A 93 0.93 -15.68 2.86
C PRO A 93 1.89 -15.82 1.67
N LEU A 94 2.12 -14.75 0.91
CA LEU A 94 3.00 -14.74 -0.28
C LEU A 94 4.48 -14.54 0.08
N ARG A 95 4.79 -14.32 1.36
CA ARG A 95 6.16 -14.12 1.84
C ARG A 95 7.01 -15.37 1.61
N LYS A 96 8.24 -15.16 1.14
CA LYS A 96 9.22 -16.24 0.89
C LYS A 96 9.31 -17.18 2.08
N ALA A 97 9.34 -18.47 1.81
CA ALA A 97 9.39 -19.51 2.84
C ALA A 97 10.57 -19.32 3.82
N SER A 98 11.72 -18.86 3.32
CA SER A 98 12.92 -18.55 4.14
C SER A 98 12.73 -17.42 5.15
N LEU A 99 11.65 -16.66 5.04
CA LEU A 99 11.30 -15.59 5.96
C LEU A 99 10.11 -15.95 6.85
N ARG A 100 9.33 -16.99 6.57
CA ARG A 100 8.18 -17.36 7.42
C ARG A 100 8.68 -17.73 8.83
N GLY A 101 8.13 -17.10 9.87
CA GLY A 101 8.53 -17.30 11.27
C GLY A 101 9.66 -16.40 11.78
N ARG A 102 10.25 -15.54 10.94
CA ARG A 102 11.13 -14.45 11.41
C ARG A 102 10.31 -13.20 11.71
N ILE A 103 10.34 -12.73 12.96
CA ILE A 103 9.94 -11.36 13.27
C ILE A 103 11.04 -10.46 12.68
N VAL A 104 10.71 -9.62 11.71
CA VAL A 104 11.63 -8.67 11.07
C VAL A 104 11.25 -7.28 11.53
#